data_AF-A0A3L7W9D4-F1
#
_entry.id   AF-A0A3L7W9D4-F1
#
_cell.length_a   1.000
_cell.length_b   1.000
_cell.length_c   1.000
_cell.angle_alpha   90.00
_cell.angle_beta   90.00
_cell.angle_gamma   90.00
#
_symmetry.space_group_name_H-M   'P 1'
#
loop_
_entity.id
_entity.type
_entity.pdbx_description
1 polymer ?
#
loop_
_entity_poly.entity_id
_entity_poly.type
_entity_poly.pdbx_seq_one_letter_code
_entity_poly.pdbx_strand_id
1 'polypeptide(L)'
;MSHYQVEPADKPQALTSETIKALRHEEVQGISRRRLLRTTIGAGFGLWLLEVTAGTLGFLWPNLEGGFGGKVRVGTLQSLINGNVGLPIDQGYPAYVQDARAFIMLVDPSRKEFIAGDDPTGEGSALNVRALYQRCPHLGCKPNPCIKTYWLECACHGSR
;
A
#
# COMPACT_ATOMS: atom_id res chain seq x y z
N MET A 1 -43.36 -32.73 -45.54
CA MET A 1 -43.24 -32.03 -46.83
C MET A 1 -43.62 -30.58 -46.59
N SER A 2 -42.73 -29.62 -46.89
CA SER A 2 -43.00 -28.19 -46.67
C SER A 2 -43.98 -27.69 -47.73
N HIS A 3 -45.09 -27.06 -47.31
CA HIS A 3 -46.22 -26.63 -48.15
C HIS A 3 -46.03 -25.26 -48.82
N TYR A 4 -44.83 -24.69 -48.81
CA TYR A 4 -44.57 -23.42 -49.50
C TYR A 4 -44.20 -23.67 -50.96
N GLN A 5 -45.21 -23.64 -51.85
CA GLN A 5 -44.98 -23.53 -53.29
C GLN A 5 -44.75 -22.05 -53.62
N VAL A 6 -43.54 -21.71 -54.06
CA VAL A 6 -43.19 -20.38 -54.56
C VAL A 6 -43.67 -20.25 -56.01
N GLU A 7 -44.22 -19.11 -56.39
CA GLU A 7 -44.63 -18.86 -57.78
C GLU A 7 -43.43 -19.07 -58.73
N PRO A 8 -43.64 -19.57 -59.97
CA PRO A 8 -42.56 -19.81 -60.92
C PRO A 8 -41.66 -18.60 -61.20
N ALA A 9 -42.20 -17.38 -61.07
CA ALA A 9 -41.45 -16.12 -61.21
C ALA A 9 -40.52 -15.85 -60.02
N ASP A 10 -40.87 -16.36 -58.83
CA ASP A 10 -40.14 -16.19 -57.58
C ASP A 10 -39.22 -17.39 -57.27
N LYS A 11 -39.18 -18.38 -58.19
CA LYS A 11 -38.22 -19.48 -58.07
C LYS A 11 -36.82 -18.90 -58.27
N PRO A 12 -35.89 -19.13 -57.32
CA PRO A 12 -34.54 -18.60 -57.43
C PRO A 12 -33.90 -19.16 -58.72
N GLN A 13 -33.55 -18.28 -59.64
CA GLN A 13 -32.78 -18.65 -60.82
C GLN A 13 -31.43 -19.21 -60.35
N ALA A 14 -31.02 -20.32 -60.94
CA ALA A 14 -29.73 -20.93 -60.63
C ALA A 14 -28.61 -19.93 -60.97
N LEU A 15 -27.91 -19.46 -59.94
CA LEU A 15 -26.77 -18.56 -60.12
C LEU A 15 -25.66 -19.28 -60.88
N THR A 16 -25.08 -18.62 -61.88
CA THR A 16 -23.94 -19.16 -62.61
C THR A 16 -22.72 -19.29 -61.68
N SER A 17 -21.78 -20.18 -62.01
CA SER A 17 -20.55 -20.35 -61.24
C SER A 17 -19.76 -19.05 -61.07
N GLU A 18 -19.74 -18.21 -62.10
CA GLU A 18 -19.08 -16.91 -62.10
C GLU A 18 -19.78 -15.92 -61.16
N THR A 19 -21.12 -15.90 -61.14
CA THR A 19 -21.88 -15.07 -60.19
C THR A 19 -21.62 -15.49 -58.75
N ILE A 20 -21.56 -16.80 -58.47
CA ILE A 20 -21.25 -17.32 -57.13
C ILE A 20 -19.81 -16.96 -56.71
N LYS A 21 -18.87 -16.95 -57.66
CA LYS A 21 -17.47 -16.58 -57.40
C LYS A 21 -17.33 -15.09 -57.12
N ALA A 22 -18.02 -14.24 -57.88
CA ALA A 22 -18.09 -12.80 -57.65
C ALA A 22 -18.69 -12.47 -56.27
N LEU A 23 -19.84 -13.07 -55.91
CA LEU A 23 -20.49 -12.91 -54.60
C LEU A 23 -19.61 -13.37 -53.42
N ARG A 24 -18.69 -14.32 -53.63
CA ARG A 24 -17.73 -14.78 -52.61
C ARG A 24 -16.59 -13.80 -52.37
N HIS A 25 -16.29 -12.95 -53.35
CA HIS A 25 -15.25 -11.93 -53.29
C HIS A 25 -15.82 -10.54 -53.00
N GLU A 26 -17.13 -10.37 -53.06
CA GLU A 26 -17.80 -9.15 -52.64
C GLU A 26 -17.62 -8.94 -51.13
N GLU A 27 -17.20 -7.73 -50.77
CA GLU A 27 -17.01 -7.37 -49.37
C GLU A 27 -18.38 -7.29 -48.68
N VAL A 28 -18.50 -7.94 -47.52
CA VAL A 28 -19.74 -7.93 -46.75
C VAL A 28 -20.04 -6.49 -46.33
N GLN A 29 -21.16 -5.95 -46.80
CA GLN A 29 -21.63 -4.64 -46.37
C GLN A 29 -21.92 -4.67 -44.86
N GLY A 30 -21.22 -3.83 -44.09
CA GLY A 30 -21.32 -3.78 -42.63
C GLY A 30 -20.46 -4.80 -41.88
N ILE A 31 -20.87 -5.18 -40.67
CA ILE A 31 -20.11 -6.11 -39.82
C ILE A 31 -20.47 -7.55 -40.18
N SER A 32 -19.47 -8.31 -40.65
CA SER A 32 -19.64 -9.76 -40.84
C SER A 32 -19.82 -10.49 -39.51
N ARG A 33 -20.55 -11.62 -39.53
CA ARG A 33 -20.77 -12.48 -38.34
C ARG A 33 -19.44 -12.87 -37.65
N ARG A 34 -18.41 -13.17 -38.44
CA ARG A 34 -17.06 -13.50 -37.93
C ARG A 34 -16.39 -12.32 -37.27
N ARG A 35 -16.52 -11.11 -37.84
CA ARG A 35 -15.99 -9.88 -37.25
C ARG A 35 -16.70 -9.58 -35.93
N LEU A 36 -18.03 -9.65 -35.90
CA LEU A 36 -18.81 -9.47 -34.67
C LEU A 36 -18.36 -10.43 -33.56
N LEU A 37 -18.26 -11.73 -33.86
CA LEU A 37 -17.84 -12.75 -32.89
C LEU A 37 -16.42 -12.49 -32.36
N ARG A 38 -15.45 -12.19 -33.25
CA ARG A 38 -14.07 -11.92 -32.82
C ARG A 38 -13.96 -10.66 -31.97
N THR A 39 -14.67 -9.60 -32.36
CA THR A 39 -14.67 -8.32 -31.63
C THR A 39 -15.33 -8.48 -30.25
N THR A 40 -16.46 -9.18 -30.16
CA THR A 40 -17.16 -9.40 -28.88
C THR A 40 -16.37 -10.30 -27.93
N ILE A 41 -15.74 -11.37 -28.44
CA ILE A 41 -14.83 -12.20 -27.65
C ILE A 41 -13.65 -11.36 -27.13
N GLY A 42 -13.00 -10.59 -28.00
CA GLY A 42 -11.89 -9.72 -27.60
C GLY A 42 -12.30 -8.66 -26.57
N ALA A 43 -13.46 -8.03 -26.75
CA ALA A 43 -14.01 -7.07 -25.79
C ALA A 43 -14.31 -7.72 -24.44
N GLY A 44 -14.90 -8.92 -24.43
CA GLY A 44 -15.20 -9.66 -23.21
C GLY A 44 -13.93 -10.03 -22.44
N PHE A 45 -12.91 -10.55 -23.12
CA PHE A 45 -11.60 -10.80 -22.50
C PHE A 45 -10.93 -9.52 -22.01
N GLY A 46 -11.05 -8.42 -22.75
CA GLY A 46 -10.51 -7.12 -22.34
C GLY A 46 -11.15 -6.58 -21.06
N LEU A 47 -12.49 -6.67 -20.96
CA LEU A 47 -13.21 -6.27 -19.75
C LEU A 47 -12.83 -7.15 -18.57
N TRP A 48 -12.79 -8.47 -18.76
CA TRP A 48 -12.41 -9.41 -17.71
C TRP A 48 -10.99 -9.14 -17.19
N LEU A 49 -10.01 -8.93 -18.09
CA LEU A 49 -8.65 -8.59 -17.70
C LEU A 49 -8.57 -7.27 -16.93
N LEU A 50 -9.36 -6.27 -17.33
CA LEU A 50 -9.43 -4.99 -16.62
C LEU A 50 -9.96 -5.18 -15.20
N GLU A 51 -11.07 -5.91 -15.03
CA GLU A 51 -11.67 -6.17 -13.72
C GLU A 51 -10.73 -6.94 -12.81
N VAL A 52 -10.12 -8.02 -13.30
CA VAL A 52 -9.17 -8.84 -12.52
C VAL A 52 -7.95 -8.00 -12.12
N THR A 53 -7.39 -7.22 -13.05
CA THR A 53 -6.20 -6.40 -12.77
C THR A 53 -6.53 -5.30 -11.78
N ALA A 54 -7.63 -4.56 -12.00
CA ALA A 54 -8.06 -3.50 -11.11
C ALA A 54 -8.40 -4.03 -9.71
N GLY A 55 -9.10 -5.17 -9.62
CA GLY A 55 -9.41 -5.83 -8.36
C GLY A 55 -8.15 -6.29 -7.61
N THR A 56 -7.17 -6.86 -8.34
CA THR A 56 -5.89 -7.28 -7.74
C THR A 56 -5.09 -6.09 -7.24
N LEU A 57 -5.00 -5.02 -8.03
CA LEU A 57 -4.33 -3.79 -7.62
C LEU A 57 -5.04 -3.14 -6.42
N GLY A 58 -6.37 -3.10 -6.42
CA GLY A 58 -7.17 -2.58 -5.31
C GLY A 58 -6.98 -3.40 -4.03
N PHE A 59 -6.89 -4.73 -4.14
CA PHE A 59 -6.59 -5.61 -3.00
C PHE A 59 -5.19 -5.38 -2.42
N LEU A 60 -4.19 -5.15 -3.28
CA LEU A 60 -2.82 -4.85 -2.86
C LEU A 60 -2.63 -3.40 -2.38
N TRP A 61 -3.55 -2.51 -2.74
CA TRP A 61 -3.45 -1.10 -2.37
C TRP A 61 -3.69 -0.95 -0.86
N PRO A 62 -2.76 -0.35 -0.11
CA PRO A 62 -2.93 -0.23 1.33
C PRO A 62 -4.10 0.71 1.64
N ASN A 63 -4.99 0.28 2.54
CA ASN A 63 -5.92 1.21 3.16
C ASN A 63 -5.16 2.06 4.19
N LEU A 64 -4.99 3.35 3.91
CA LEU A 64 -4.28 4.30 4.77
C LEU A 64 -5.19 4.88 5.88
N GLU A 65 -6.40 4.35 6.04
CA GLU A 65 -7.32 4.76 7.09
C GLU A 65 -6.90 4.15 8.44
N GLY A 66 -6.20 4.96 9.24
CA GLY A 66 -5.77 4.61 10.60
C GLY A 66 -4.53 5.39 11.03
N GLY A 67 -4.34 5.55 12.34
CA GLY A 67 -3.09 6.06 12.89
C GLY A 67 -1.95 5.06 12.70
N PHE A 68 -0.71 5.54 12.63
CA PHE A 68 0.48 4.70 12.56
C PHE A 68 0.68 3.97 13.92
N GLY A 69 0.21 2.72 14.01
CA GLY A 69 0.38 1.87 15.19
C GLY A 69 -0.75 1.98 16.24
N GLY A 70 -0.57 1.28 17.36
CA GLY A 70 -1.49 1.25 18.50
C GLY A 70 -0.87 1.82 19.78
N LYS A 71 -1.68 2.02 20.82
CA LYS A 71 -1.18 2.43 22.14
C LYS A 71 -0.46 1.25 22.82
N VAL A 72 0.82 1.44 23.17
CA VAL A 72 1.64 0.43 23.87
C VAL A 72 1.92 0.89 25.28
N ARG A 73 1.68 0.03 26.27
CA ARG A 73 2.00 0.31 27.67
C ARG A 73 3.47 0.00 27.93
N VAL A 74 4.29 1.04 28.15
CA VAL A 74 5.74 0.92 28.35
C VAL A 74 6.14 0.74 29.82
N GLY A 75 5.36 1.29 30.76
CA GLY A 75 5.69 1.29 32.19
C GLY A 75 6.20 2.65 32.68
N THR A 76 6.88 2.67 33.82
CA THR A 76 7.45 3.90 34.42
C THR A 76 8.91 4.07 34.03
N LEU A 77 9.43 5.30 34.09
CA LEU A 77 10.86 5.56 33.83
C LEU A 77 11.76 4.73 34.75
N GLN A 78 11.40 4.62 36.04
CA GLN A 78 12.14 3.81 37.00
C GLN A 78 12.22 2.33 36.59
N SER A 79 11.13 1.78 36.03
CA SER A 79 11.13 0.40 35.55
C SER A 79 12.10 0.18 34.38
N LEU A 80 12.24 1.18 33.50
CA LEU A 80 13.18 1.14 32.39
C LEU A 80 14.63 1.24 32.86
N ILE A 81 14.91 2.11 33.85
CA ILE A 81 16.23 2.22 34.47
C ILE A 81 16.63 0.87 35.10
N ASN A 82 15.74 0.30 35.91
CA ASN A 82 16.00 -0.96 36.60
C ASN A 82 16.18 -2.14 35.63
N GLY A 83 15.48 -2.13 34.49
CA GLY A 83 15.58 -3.18 33.47
C GLY A 83 16.83 -3.11 32.59
N ASN A 84 17.56 -1.99 32.60
CA ASN A 84 18.72 -1.74 31.73
C ASN A 84 19.97 -1.42 32.56
N VAL A 85 20.30 -2.34 33.47
CA VAL A 85 21.46 -2.20 34.36
C VAL A 85 22.74 -1.98 33.55
N GLY A 86 23.46 -0.89 33.83
CA GLY A 86 24.71 -0.52 33.16
C GLY A 86 24.59 0.56 32.09
N LEU A 87 23.38 1.04 31.79
CA LEU A 87 23.16 2.19 30.90
C LEU A 87 22.74 3.44 31.70
N PRO A 88 23.31 4.62 31.43
CA PRO A 88 23.04 5.85 32.17
C PRO A 88 21.73 6.52 31.70
N ILE A 89 20.61 5.80 31.80
CA ILE A 89 19.28 6.26 31.36
C ILE A 89 18.78 7.42 32.23
N ASP A 90 19.10 7.39 33.52
CA ASP A 90 18.87 8.46 34.48
C ASP A 90 19.60 9.76 34.11
N GLN A 91 20.65 9.68 33.29
CA GLN A 91 21.43 10.81 32.78
C GLN A 91 21.03 11.21 31.35
N GLY A 92 19.97 10.62 30.79
CA GLY A 92 19.46 10.95 29.45
C GLY A 92 19.88 9.98 28.34
N TYR A 93 20.55 8.86 28.67
CA TYR A 93 20.80 7.82 27.66
C TYR A 93 19.46 7.21 27.18
N PRO A 94 19.24 7.08 25.86
CA PRO A 94 17.98 6.56 25.35
C PRO A 94 17.74 5.09 25.71
N ALA A 95 16.68 4.82 26.49
CA ALA A 95 16.19 3.49 26.78
C ALA A 95 15.40 2.95 25.58
N TYR A 96 15.72 1.76 25.11
CA TYR A 96 15.05 1.18 23.96
C TYR A 96 13.87 0.28 24.37
N VAL A 97 12.69 0.56 23.81
CA VAL A 97 11.49 -0.26 23.98
C VAL A 97 11.07 -0.85 22.63
N GLN A 98 11.32 -2.15 22.47
CA GLN A 98 11.08 -2.90 21.23
C GLN A 98 9.61 -2.88 20.79
N ASP A 99 8.70 -3.17 21.73
CA ASP A 99 7.27 -3.28 21.45
C ASP A 99 6.66 -1.96 20.99
N ALA A 100 7.18 -0.84 21.51
CA ALA A 100 6.79 0.50 21.11
C ALA A 100 7.58 1.04 19.90
N ARG A 101 8.62 0.33 19.46
CA ARG A 101 9.59 0.80 18.44
C ARG A 101 10.06 2.22 18.72
N ALA A 102 10.34 2.51 19.98
CA ALA A 102 10.65 3.86 20.45
C ALA A 102 11.86 3.87 21.38
N PHE A 103 12.50 5.01 21.44
CA PHE A 103 13.43 5.37 22.49
C PHE A 103 12.72 6.22 23.53
N ILE A 104 12.90 5.91 24.80
CA ILE A 104 12.48 6.73 25.92
C ILE A 104 13.72 7.38 26.51
N MET A 105 13.76 8.71 26.56
CA MET A 105 14.93 9.43 27.06
C MET A 105 14.53 10.56 27.98
N LEU A 106 15.43 10.88 28.91
CA LEU A 106 15.32 12.04 29.78
C LEU A 106 15.94 13.25 29.07
N VAL A 107 15.17 14.33 28.97
CA VAL A 107 15.62 15.64 28.50
C VAL A 107 15.96 16.49 29.72
N ASP A 108 16.99 17.31 29.60
CA ASP A 108 17.39 18.23 30.65
C ASP A 108 16.27 19.28 30.91
N PRO A 109 15.71 19.34 32.13
CA PRO A 109 14.66 20.29 32.49
C PRO A 109 15.17 21.73 32.68
N SER A 110 16.48 22.00 32.57
CA SER A 110 17.01 23.37 32.50
C SER A 110 16.45 24.14 31.29
N ARG A 111 16.00 23.39 30.28
CA ARG A 111 15.24 23.88 29.13
C ARG A 111 13.80 24.16 29.55
N LYS A 112 13.37 25.41 29.45
CA LYS A 112 12.05 25.89 29.92
C LYS A 112 10.87 25.18 29.27
N GLU A 113 11.08 24.47 28.16
CA GLU A 113 10.06 23.70 27.45
C GLU A 113 9.74 22.34 28.11
N PHE A 114 10.55 21.88 29.07
CA PHE A 114 10.45 20.53 29.65
C PHE A 114 10.40 20.60 31.18
N ILE A 115 9.36 20.01 31.78
CA ILE A 115 9.16 20.03 33.24
C ILE A 115 9.40 18.62 33.82
N ALA A 116 10.16 18.52 34.91
CA ALA A 116 10.29 17.25 35.63
C ALA A 116 9.04 16.98 36.48
N GLY A 117 8.56 15.73 36.50
CA GLY A 117 7.41 15.32 37.30
C GLY A 117 6.69 14.09 36.72
N ASP A 118 5.56 13.75 37.33
CA ASP A 118 4.67 12.68 36.88
C ASP A 118 3.49 13.27 36.09
N ASP A 119 3.13 12.63 34.98
CA ASP A 119 1.98 12.99 34.17
C ASP A 119 0.93 11.88 34.26
N PRO A 120 -0.18 12.12 34.96
CA PRO A 120 -1.24 11.12 35.12
C PRO A 120 -1.97 10.82 33.80
N THR A 121 -1.86 11.69 32.78
CA THR A 121 -2.47 11.46 31.46
C THR A 121 -1.63 10.52 30.59
N GLY A 122 -0.32 10.41 30.89
CA GLY A 122 0.63 9.60 30.12
C GLY A 122 0.90 10.13 28.71
N GLU A 123 0.50 11.36 28.40
CA GLU A 123 0.71 12.01 27.11
C GLU A 123 2.13 12.57 26.99
N GLY A 124 2.72 12.96 28.13
CA GLY A 124 4.14 13.20 28.28
C GLY A 124 4.65 14.42 27.52
N SER A 125 3.80 15.20 26.82
CA SER A 125 4.25 16.34 25.99
C SER A 125 4.87 17.49 26.78
N ALA A 126 4.44 17.70 28.03
CA ALA A 126 4.96 18.74 28.91
C ALA A 126 6.10 18.26 29.82
N LEU A 127 6.28 16.94 29.97
CA LEU A 127 7.28 16.38 30.87
C LEU A 127 8.70 16.48 30.31
N ASN A 128 9.71 16.05 31.06
CA ASN A 128 11.07 15.91 30.56
C ASN A 128 11.38 14.49 30.06
N VAL A 129 10.44 13.55 30.18
CA VAL A 129 10.54 12.22 29.57
C VAL A 129 9.97 12.27 28.16
N ARG A 130 10.78 11.91 27.15
CA ARG A 130 10.40 11.96 25.74
C ARG A 130 10.46 10.60 25.08
N ALA A 131 9.42 10.30 24.29
CA ALA A 131 9.40 9.17 23.38
C ALA A 131 9.81 9.64 21.97
N LEU A 132 10.85 9.02 21.41
CA LEU A 132 11.29 9.23 20.04
C LEU A 132 11.08 7.97 19.22
N TYR A 133 10.56 8.11 18.01
CA TYR A 133 10.37 6.95 17.14
C TYR A 133 11.72 6.36 16.69
N GLN A 134 11.85 5.03 16.70
CA GLN A 134 13.07 4.31 16.33
C GLN A 134 13.22 4.17 14.81
N ARG A 135 12.98 5.24 14.06
CA ARG A 135 13.29 5.27 12.63
C ARG A 135 13.90 6.60 12.31
N CYS A 136 15.10 6.53 11.73
CA CYS A 136 15.79 7.70 11.23
C CYS A 136 14.93 8.36 10.14
N PRO A 137 14.66 9.67 10.23
CA PRO A 137 13.80 10.37 9.27
C PRO A 137 14.40 10.47 7.86
N HIS A 138 15.66 10.06 7.68
CA HIS A 138 16.29 10.03 6.35
C HIS A 138 15.70 8.91 5.47
N LEU A 139 16.00 7.65 5.79
CA LEU A 139 15.57 6.47 5.01
C LEU A 139 15.10 5.32 5.91
N GLY A 140 14.76 5.60 7.17
CA GLY A 140 14.14 4.62 8.06
C GLY A 140 15.10 3.60 8.68
N CYS A 141 16.42 3.79 8.61
CA CYS A 141 17.35 2.98 9.39
C CYS A 141 17.10 3.12 10.89
N LYS A 142 17.46 2.10 11.66
CA LYS A 142 17.44 2.15 13.12
C LYS A 142 18.72 2.82 13.63
N PRO A 143 18.65 4.04 14.21
CA PRO A 143 19.83 4.67 14.78
C PRO A 143 20.23 3.99 16.10
N ASN A 144 21.51 4.08 16.46
CA ASN A 144 22.05 3.49 17.69
C ASN A 144 22.50 4.61 18.65
N PRO A 145 22.11 4.55 19.93
CA PRO A 145 22.57 5.52 20.92
C PRO A 145 24.06 5.32 21.26
N CYS A 146 24.85 6.39 21.24
CA CYS A 146 26.27 6.38 21.58
C CYS A 146 26.50 6.87 23.01
N ILE A 147 27.14 6.05 23.86
CA ILE A 147 27.33 6.38 25.29
C ILE A 147 28.33 7.52 25.53
N LYS A 148 29.20 7.81 24.57
CA LYS A 148 30.20 8.88 24.68
C LYS A 148 29.63 10.25 24.34
N THR A 149 28.74 10.28 23.36
CA THR A 149 28.23 11.53 22.78
C THR A 149 26.80 11.82 23.22
N TYR A 150 26.06 10.80 23.71
CA TYR A 150 24.64 10.85 24.04
C TYR A 150 23.75 11.18 22.83
N TRP A 151 24.27 11.03 21.60
CA TRP A 151 23.53 11.20 20.36
C TRP A 151 23.01 9.86 19.83
N LEU A 152 21.98 9.95 18.99
CA LEU A 152 21.49 8.84 18.16
C LEU A 152 22.26 8.85 16.85
N GLU A 153 23.18 7.91 16.67
CA GLU A 153 24.04 7.84 15.49
C GLU A 153 23.49 6.81 14.50
N CYS A 154 23.21 7.25 13.27
CA CYS A 154 22.68 6.41 12.21
C CYS A 154 23.81 5.92 11.29
N ALA A 155 24.16 4.63 11.39
CA ALA A 155 25.23 4.02 10.62
C ALA A 155 25.02 4.00 9.10
N CYS A 156 23.79 4.24 8.61
CA CYS A 156 23.51 4.19 7.18
C CYS A 156 24.10 5.39 6.42
N HIS A 157 23.87 6.61 6.91
CA HIS A 157 24.27 7.84 6.22
C HIS A 157 24.87 8.90 7.16
N GLY A 158 25.26 8.50 8.38
CA GLY A 158 25.94 9.37 9.34
C GLY A 158 25.06 10.46 9.94
N SER A 159 23.74 10.29 9.96
CA SER A 159 22.85 11.21 10.68
C SER A 159 23.17 11.16 12.18
N ARG A 160 23.23 12.35 12.80
CA ARG A 160 23.42 12.58 14.22
C ARG A 160 22.47 13.68 14.67
#